data_AF-A0A7W5B7N3-F1
#
_entry.id   AF-A0A7W5B7N3-F1
#
_cell.length_a   1.000
_cell.length_b   1.000
_cell.length_c   1.000
_cell.angle_alpha   90.00
_cell.angle_beta   90.00
_cell.angle_gamma   90.00
#
_symmetry.space_group_name_H-M   'P 1'
#
loop_
_entity.id
_entity.type
_entity.pdbx_description
1 polymer ?
#
loop_
_entity_poly.entity_id
_entity_poly.type
_entity_poly.pdbx_seq_one_letter_code
_entity_poly.pdbx_strand_id
1 'polypeptide(L)'
;MPDFDHLDDFSVLLRRFDEKFTKLRKKVHRVLENNLDEQSYDIYVNSILIDCRALFIENIRYKHNCTIQNFYKVTQQPDFAQAIDAHFDGLTSGGLTLREVIKSWVDRHLVHFDFVDEKTEQAHFDDLASVLDRRTIANLFVDILLIAQQYSEYRLFLHQQAYAVCEALTGDG
;
A
#
# COMPACT_ATOMS: atom_id res chain seq x y z
N MET A 1 13.13 -12.20 -10.52
CA MET A 1 13.19 -12.34 -9.05
C MET A 1 14.26 -11.37 -8.57
N PRO A 2 14.01 -10.51 -7.57
CA PRO A 2 15.07 -9.70 -6.97
C PRO A 2 16.04 -10.67 -6.28
N ASP A 3 17.32 -10.57 -6.61
CA ASP A 3 18.38 -11.31 -5.92
C ASP A 3 18.67 -10.57 -4.61
N PHE A 4 18.29 -11.17 -3.49
CA PHE A 4 18.70 -10.72 -2.16
C PHE A 4 19.84 -11.63 -1.74
N ASP A 5 21.06 -11.26 -2.14
CA ASP A 5 22.27 -12.09 -1.96
C ASP A 5 22.60 -12.39 -0.49
N HIS A 6 21.98 -11.67 0.46
CA HIS A 6 22.21 -11.81 1.90
C HIS A 6 20.91 -11.80 2.72
N LEU A 7 20.80 -12.71 3.70
CA LEU A 7 19.69 -12.77 4.68
C LEU A 7 19.52 -11.44 5.47
N ASP A 8 20.60 -10.69 5.64
CA ASP A 8 20.59 -9.37 6.28
C ASP A 8 19.84 -8.32 5.45
N ASP A 9 19.97 -8.34 4.12
CA ASP A 9 19.30 -7.41 3.22
C ASP A 9 17.79 -7.63 3.21
N PHE A 10 17.37 -8.90 3.27
CA PHE A 10 15.97 -9.28 3.40
C PHE A 10 15.37 -8.77 4.72
N SER A 11 16.06 -9.00 5.85
CA SER A 11 15.62 -8.58 7.18
C SER A 11 15.48 -7.05 7.29
N VAL A 12 16.40 -6.30 6.66
CA VAL A 12 16.33 -4.84 6.59
C VAL A 12 15.15 -4.37 5.74
N LEU A 13 14.90 -5.01 4.60
CA LEU A 13 13.76 -4.71 3.73
C LEU A 13 12.44 -4.92 4.46
N LEU A 14 12.28 -6.06 5.13
CA LEU A 14 11.11 -6.39 5.93
C LEU A 14 10.84 -5.32 6.98
N ARG A 15 11.83 -5.01 7.82
CA ARG A 15 11.67 -3.99 8.86
C ARG A 15 11.25 -2.64 8.29
N ARG A 16 11.87 -2.20 7.18
CA ARG A 16 11.53 -0.92 6.53
C ARG A 16 10.10 -0.92 5.98
N PHE A 17 9.68 -2.02 5.36
CA PHE A 17 8.30 -2.17 4.89
C PHE A 17 7.32 -2.10 6.07
N ASP A 18 7.55 -2.89 7.12
CA ASP A 18 6.70 -2.96 8.31
C ASP A 18 6.50 -1.60 8.97
N GLU A 19 7.59 -0.84 9.15
CA GLU A 19 7.54 0.50 9.73
C GLU A 19 6.71 1.47 8.87
N LYS A 20 6.90 1.43 7.55
CA LYS A 20 6.17 2.29 6.61
C LYS A 20 4.69 1.92 6.56
N PHE A 21 4.39 0.63 6.46
CA PHE A 21 3.03 0.12 6.41
C PHE A 21 2.26 0.37 7.71
N THR A 22 2.94 0.27 8.86
CA THR A 22 2.37 0.65 10.17
C THR A 22 2.02 2.13 10.22
N LYS A 23 2.89 3.00 9.69
CA LYS A 23 2.63 4.46 9.63
C LYS A 23 1.44 4.77 8.71
N LEU A 24 1.35 4.13 7.54
CA LEU A 24 0.20 4.23 6.65
C LEU A 24 -1.10 3.89 7.38
N ARG A 25 -1.17 2.74 8.06
CA ARG A 25 -2.35 2.33 8.84
C ARG A 25 -2.75 3.36 9.89
N LYS A 26 -1.78 3.92 10.63
CA LYS A 26 -2.05 4.97 11.64
C LYS A 26 -2.64 6.23 11.01
N LYS A 27 -2.16 6.66 9.85
CA LYS A 27 -2.72 7.81 9.10
C LYS A 27 -4.16 7.53 8.69
N VAL A 28 -4.44 6.33 8.19
CA VAL A 28 -5.79 5.93 7.81
C VAL A 28 -6.74 5.97 9.02
N HIS A 29 -6.36 5.38 10.16
CA HIS A 29 -7.18 5.47 11.38
C HIS A 29 -7.44 6.93 11.77
N ARG A 30 -6.41 7.78 11.70
CA ARG A 30 -6.55 9.20 12.01
C ARG A 30 -7.55 9.92 11.11
N VAL A 31 -7.57 9.60 9.81
CA VAL A 31 -8.57 10.15 8.88
C VAL A 31 -9.98 9.66 9.19
N LEU A 32 -10.13 8.41 9.61
CA LEU A 32 -11.43 7.81 9.92
C LEU A 32 -12.01 8.24 11.27
N GLU A 33 -11.19 8.77 12.19
CA GLU A 33 -11.64 9.34 13.47
C GLU A 33 -12.52 10.60 13.32
N ASN A 34 -12.65 11.18 12.11
CA ASN A 34 -13.53 12.30 11.79
C ASN A 34 -13.34 13.56 12.66
N ASN A 35 -12.14 13.79 13.19
CA ASN A 35 -11.82 14.89 14.09
C ASN A 35 -10.77 15.86 13.51
N LEU A 36 -10.58 15.83 12.20
CA LEU A 36 -9.63 16.67 11.47
C LEU A 36 -10.33 17.87 10.87
N ASP A 37 -9.71 19.04 10.96
CA ASP A 37 -10.03 20.15 10.09
C ASP A 37 -9.65 19.83 8.62
N GLU A 38 -10.12 20.65 7.69
CA GLU A 38 -9.90 20.46 6.25
C GLU A 38 -8.41 20.43 5.87
N GLN A 39 -7.61 21.36 6.39
CA GLN A 39 -6.18 21.42 6.11
C GLN A 39 -5.46 20.17 6.62
N SER A 40 -5.76 19.74 7.83
CA SER A 40 -5.22 18.51 8.41
C SER A 40 -5.63 17.29 7.59
N TYR A 41 -6.90 17.21 7.17
CA TYR A 41 -7.39 16.13 6.31
C TYR A 41 -6.58 16.04 5.01
N ASP A 42 -6.38 17.16 4.31
CA ASP A 42 -5.62 17.20 3.06
C ASP A 42 -4.18 16.73 3.24
N ILE A 43 -3.52 17.17 4.33
CA ILE A 43 -2.16 16.73 4.68
C ILE A 43 -2.12 15.20 4.85
N TYR A 44 -3.08 14.63 5.59
CA TYR A 44 -3.13 13.18 5.81
C TYR A 44 -3.43 12.42 4.52
N VAL A 45 -4.41 12.87 3.73
CA VAL A 45 -4.78 12.25 2.45
C VAL A 45 -3.60 12.25 1.49
N ASN A 46 -2.95 13.39 1.28
CA ASN A 46 -1.79 13.47 0.40
C ASN A 46 -0.65 12.55 0.88
N SER A 47 -0.42 12.51 2.19
CA SER A 47 0.57 11.62 2.79
C SER A 47 0.22 10.13 2.63
N ILE A 48 -1.07 9.77 2.70
CA ILE A 48 -1.57 8.41 2.46
C ILE A 48 -1.39 8.02 1.00
N LEU A 49 -1.74 8.90 0.05
CA LEU A 49 -1.61 8.63 -1.38
C LEU A 49 -0.15 8.41 -1.80
N ILE A 50 0.76 9.21 -1.26
CA ILE A 50 2.21 9.02 -1.46
C ILE A 50 2.66 7.65 -0.94
N ASP A 51 2.25 7.28 0.27
CA ASP A 51 2.59 5.97 0.85
C ASP A 51 1.97 4.82 0.03
N CYS A 52 0.72 4.96 -0.44
CA CYS A 52 0.06 3.96 -1.29
C CYS A 52 0.85 3.75 -2.59
N ARG A 53 1.24 4.85 -3.24
CA ARG A 53 2.07 4.79 -4.44
C ARG A 53 3.41 4.10 -4.19
N ALA A 54 4.02 4.32 -3.02
CA ALA A 54 5.30 3.71 -2.68
C ALA A 54 5.18 2.22 -2.31
N LEU A 55 4.11 1.83 -1.61
CA LEU A 55 3.97 0.51 -1.00
C LEU A 55 3.18 -0.49 -1.86
N PHE A 56 2.30 0.00 -2.75
CA PHE A 56 1.41 -0.86 -3.54
C PHE A 56 1.58 -0.72 -5.06
N ILE A 57 2.24 0.34 -5.55
CA ILE A 57 2.40 0.55 -6.99
C ILE A 57 3.85 0.27 -7.38
N GLU A 58 4.10 -0.92 -7.90
CA GLU A 58 5.44 -1.31 -8.34
C GLU A 58 5.98 -0.36 -9.42
N ASN A 59 7.22 0.10 -9.25
CA ASN A 59 7.92 0.83 -10.30
C ASN A 59 8.77 -0.15 -11.09
N ILE A 60 8.35 -0.40 -12.33
CA ILE A 60 9.00 -1.33 -13.27
C ILE A 60 10.50 -1.00 -13.45
N ARG A 61 10.89 0.27 -13.28
CA ARG A 61 12.29 0.71 -13.41
C ARG A 61 13.17 0.38 -12.19
N TYR A 62 12.59 0.15 -11.02
CA TYR A 62 13.34 -0.12 -9.78
C TYR A 62 13.06 -1.54 -9.28
N LYS A 63 13.98 -2.47 -9.57
CA LYS A 63 13.86 -3.90 -9.23
C LYS A 63 13.83 -4.23 -7.72
N HIS A 64 14.19 -3.27 -6.85
CA HIS A 64 14.32 -3.46 -5.41
C HIS A 64 13.39 -2.54 -4.60
N ASN A 65 12.20 -2.23 -5.10
CA ASN A 65 11.22 -1.45 -4.35
C ASN A 65 10.60 -2.28 -3.22
N CYS A 66 10.49 -1.69 -2.02
CA CYS A 66 9.88 -2.35 -0.85
C CYS A 66 8.34 -2.27 -0.94
N THR A 67 7.74 -2.98 -1.89
CA THR A 67 6.28 -3.09 -2.02
C THR A 67 5.74 -4.33 -1.30
N ILE A 68 4.44 -4.34 -1.01
CA ILE A 68 3.79 -5.49 -0.40
C ILE A 68 3.81 -6.71 -1.33
N GLN A 69 3.72 -6.50 -2.64
CA GLN A 69 3.85 -7.55 -3.65
C GLN A 69 5.23 -8.19 -3.60
N ASN A 70 6.29 -7.38 -3.50
CA ASN A 70 7.64 -7.93 -3.34
C ASN A 70 7.81 -8.67 -2.03
N PHE A 71 7.23 -8.18 -0.93
CA PHE A 71 7.17 -8.91 0.35
C PHE A 71 6.51 -10.29 0.19
N TYR A 72 5.39 -10.39 -0.53
CA TYR A 72 4.73 -11.67 -0.78
C TYR A 72 5.54 -12.58 -1.71
N LYS A 73 6.15 -12.03 -2.78
CA LYS A 73 7.00 -12.79 -3.71
C LYS A 73 8.21 -13.42 -3.00
N VAL A 74 8.90 -12.67 -2.14
CA VAL A 74 10.09 -13.17 -1.41
C VAL A 74 9.73 -14.17 -0.30
N THR A 75 8.52 -14.08 0.25
CA THR A 75 8.01 -15.05 1.24
C THR A 75 7.24 -16.21 0.57
N GLN A 76 7.42 -16.41 -0.74
CA GLN A 76 6.85 -17.50 -1.52
C GLN A 76 5.31 -17.54 -1.57
N GLN A 77 4.66 -16.37 -1.58
CA GLN A 77 3.20 -16.23 -1.75
C GLN A 77 2.86 -15.40 -3.00
N PRO A 78 3.14 -15.90 -4.22
CA PRO A 78 2.89 -15.16 -5.45
C PRO A 78 1.40 -14.81 -5.64
N ASP A 79 0.48 -15.65 -5.15
CA ASP A 79 -0.96 -15.43 -5.29
C ASP A 79 -1.44 -14.18 -4.52
N PHE A 80 -0.89 -13.92 -3.34
CA PHE A 80 -1.18 -12.69 -2.60
C PHE A 80 -0.62 -11.46 -3.31
N ALA A 81 0.56 -11.55 -3.93
CA ALA A 81 1.09 -10.47 -4.74
C ALA A 81 0.17 -10.15 -5.93
N GLN A 82 -0.29 -11.19 -6.64
CA GLN A 82 -1.20 -11.05 -7.77
C GLN A 82 -2.57 -10.48 -7.34
N ALA A 83 -3.08 -10.89 -6.17
CA ALA A 83 -4.34 -10.35 -5.64
C ALA A 83 -4.24 -8.85 -5.36
N ILE A 84 -3.11 -8.38 -4.81
CA ILE A 84 -2.86 -6.95 -4.64
C ILE A 84 -2.82 -6.24 -5.99
N ASP A 85 -2.08 -6.78 -6.97
CA ASP A 85 -2.02 -6.15 -8.30
C ASP A 85 -3.41 -6.08 -8.95
N ALA A 86 -4.19 -7.15 -8.89
CA ALA A 86 -5.55 -7.20 -9.42
C ALA A 86 -6.48 -6.18 -8.73
N HIS A 87 -6.34 -5.97 -7.42
CA HIS A 87 -7.09 -4.96 -6.69
C HIS A 87 -6.79 -3.54 -7.21
N PHE A 88 -5.51 -3.20 -7.34
CA PHE A 88 -5.11 -1.87 -7.83
C PHE A 88 -5.36 -1.66 -9.33
N ASP A 89 -5.43 -2.74 -10.11
CA ASP A 89 -5.81 -2.72 -11.53
C ASP A 89 -7.33 -2.76 -11.74
N GLY A 90 -8.12 -2.83 -10.67
CA GLY A 90 -9.57 -2.75 -10.71
C GLY A 90 -10.06 -1.36 -11.15
N LEU A 91 -11.09 -1.33 -11.99
CA LEU A 91 -11.71 -0.10 -12.49
C LEU A 91 -12.50 0.62 -11.38
N THR A 92 -12.29 1.93 -11.28
CA THR A 92 -13.11 2.84 -10.49
C THR A 92 -14.35 3.26 -11.28
N SER A 93 -15.27 3.97 -10.62
CA SER A 93 -16.45 4.55 -11.27
C SER A 93 -16.12 5.53 -12.40
N GLY A 94 -14.92 6.14 -12.37
CA GLY A 94 -14.41 7.03 -13.43
C GLY A 94 -13.84 6.30 -14.64
N GLY A 95 -13.78 4.96 -14.62
CA GLY A 95 -13.24 4.15 -15.72
C GLY A 95 -11.71 4.10 -15.78
N LEU A 96 -11.01 4.74 -14.82
CA LEU A 96 -9.59 4.55 -14.56
C LEU A 96 -9.39 3.43 -13.55
N THR A 97 -8.22 2.80 -13.56
CA THR A 97 -7.82 1.89 -12.48
C THR A 97 -7.49 2.66 -11.20
N LEU A 98 -7.65 2.04 -10.03
CA LEU A 98 -7.21 2.65 -8.75
C LEU A 98 -5.73 3.06 -8.79
N ARG A 99 -4.90 2.24 -9.45
CA ARG A 99 -3.49 2.53 -9.72
C ARG A 99 -3.30 3.82 -10.49
N GLU A 100 -4.05 4.02 -11.56
CA GLU A 100 -3.97 5.23 -12.41
C GLU A 100 -4.41 6.47 -11.64
N VAL A 101 -5.49 6.40 -10.86
CA VAL A 101 -5.97 7.53 -10.04
C VAL A 101 -4.89 7.97 -9.05
N ILE A 102 -4.38 7.04 -8.24
CA ILE A 102 -3.33 7.34 -7.24
C ILE A 102 -2.07 7.86 -7.93
N LYS A 103 -1.63 7.19 -9.00
CA LYS A 103 -0.40 7.57 -9.71
C LYS A 103 -0.53 8.96 -10.34
N SER A 104 -1.64 9.24 -10.99
CA SER A 104 -1.89 10.53 -11.66
C SER A 104 -1.86 11.66 -10.64
N TRP A 105 -2.61 11.53 -9.53
CA TRP A 105 -2.63 12.56 -8.49
C TRP A 105 -1.25 12.77 -7.85
N VAL A 106 -0.58 11.69 -7.42
CA VAL A 106 0.70 11.83 -6.73
C VAL A 106 1.77 12.38 -7.66
N ASP A 107 1.92 11.83 -8.87
CA ASP A 107 2.96 12.28 -9.79
C ASP A 107 2.72 13.73 -10.22
N ARG A 108 1.48 14.09 -10.60
CA ARG A 108 1.17 15.42 -11.15
C ARG A 108 1.04 16.50 -10.08
N HIS A 109 0.29 16.26 -9.01
CA HIS A 109 -0.09 17.30 -8.04
C HIS A 109 0.83 17.40 -6.84
N LEU A 110 1.47 16.30 -6.45
CA LEU A 110 2.27 16.26 -5.22
C LEU A 110 3.78 16.27 -5.49
N VAL A 111 4.22 15.70 -6.62
CA VAL A 111 5.65 15.56 -6.94
C VAL A 111 6.09 16.56 -7.99
N HIS A 112 5.42 16.64 -9.14
CA HIS A 112 5.89 17.45 -10.27
C HIS A 112 5.26 18.84 -10.36
N PHE A 113 4.05 19.03 -9.84
CA PHE A 113 3.24 20.24 -10.05
C PHE A 113 3.04 20.53 -11.55
N ASP A 114 2.57 19.53 -12.28
CA ASP A 114 2.38 19.61 -13.73
C ASP A 114 1.27 20.62 -14.08
N PHE A 115 1.51 21.43 -15.11
CA PHE A 115 0.47 22.32 -15.64
C PHE A 115 -0.51 21.53 -16.51
N VAL A 116 -1.80 21.60 -16.17
CA VAL A 116 -2.91 21.03 -16.94
C VAL A 116 -4.03 22.06 -17.08
N ASP A 117 -4.87 21.88 -18.09
CA ASP A 117 -6.06 22.71 -18.24
C ASP A 117 -7.09 22.42 -17.13
N GLU A 118 -7.94 23.40 -16.83
CA GLU A 118 -8.93 23.35 -15.76
C GLU A 118 -9.89 22.15 -15.85
N LYS A 119 -10.25 21.73 -17.06
CA LYS A 119 -11.15 20.59 -17.26
C LYS A 119 -10.47 19.27 -16.88
N THR A 120 -9.21 19.12 -17.28
CA THR A 120 -8.39 17.97 -16.91
C THR A 120 -8.11 17.96 -15.40
N GLU A 121 -7.86 19.13 -14.81
CA GLU A 121 -7.67 19.27 -13.37
C GLU A 121 -8.90 18.82 -12.58
N GLN A 122 -10.09 19.29 -12.98
CA GLN A 122 -11.35 18.90 -12.33
C GLN A 122 -11.60 17.39 -12.47
N ALA A 123 -11.33 16.79 -13.64
CA ALA A 123 -11.49 15.36 -13.83
C ALA A 123 -10.60 14.54 -12.87
N HIS A 124 -9.34 14.95 -12.68
CA HIS A 124 -8.44 14.31 -11.71
C HIS A 124 -8.93 14.44 -10.27
N PHE A 125 -9.48 15.61 -9.92
CA PHE A 125 -10.08 15.83 -8.61
C PHE A 125 -11.30 14.92 -8.40
N ASP A 126 -12.19 14.83 -9.38
CA ASP A 126 -13.40 14.01 -9.30
C ASP A 126 -13.07 12.51 -9.19
N ASP A 127 -12.08 12.05 -9.97
CA ASP A 127 -11.56 10.68 -9.89
C ASP A 127 -11.00 10.38 -8.49
N LEU A 128 -10.19 11.28 -7.94
CA LEU A 128 -9.65 11.12 -6.60
C LEU A 128 -10.76 11.15 -5.53
N ALA A 129 -11.69 12.10 -5.62
CA ALA A 129 -12.79 12.23 -4.68
C ALA A 129 -13.65 10.95 -4.65
N SER A 130 -13.83 10.30 -5.80
CA SER A 130 -14.57 9.04 -5.91
C SER A 130 -13.92 7.90 -5.11
N VAL A 131 -12.60 7.75 -5.15
CA VAL A 131 -11.88 6.68 -4.44
C VAL A 131 -11.69 6.98 -2.95
N LEU A 132 -11.83 8.24 -2.54
CA LEU A 132 -11.75 8.69 -1.15
C LEU A 132 -13.12 8.83 -0.47
N ASP A 133 -14.23 8.54 -1.16
CA ASP A 133 -15.58 8.75 -0.61
C ASP A 133 -15.89 7.80 0.57
N ARG A 134 -15.71 8.33 1.77
CA ARG A 134 -15.94 7.64 3.06
C ARG A 134 -17.39 7.24 3.30
N ARG A 135 -18.35 7.69 2.47
CA ARG A 135 -19.75 7.25 2.55
C ARG A 135 -19.96 5.86 1.94
N THR A 136 -19.00 5.37 1.18
CA THR A 136 -19.02 4.05 0.55
C THR A 136 -18.07 3.11 1.28
N ILE A 137 -18.34 1.80 1.22
CA ILE A 137 -17.37 0.79 1.70
C ILE A 137 -16.23 0.58 0.70
N ALA A 138 -16.44 0.93 -0.57
CA ALA A 138 -15.48 0.82 -1.66
C ALA A 138 -14.63 2.09 -1.75
N ASN A 139 -13.89 2.38 -0.67
CA ASN A 139 -12.97 3.51 -0.63
C ASN A 139 -11.57 3.04 -0.22
N LEU A 140 -10.58 3.81 -0.64
CA LEU A 140 -9.16 3.50 -0.45
C LEU A 140 -8.78 3.30 1.03
N PHE A 141 -9.41 4.00 1.97
CA PHE A 141 -9.11 3.83 3.40
C PHE A 141 -9.51 2.45 3.89
N VAL A 142 -10.69 1.96 3.50
CA VAL A 142 -11.15 0.61 3.85
C VAL A 142 -10.27 -0.44 3.19
N ASP A 143 -9.92 -0.26 1.91
CA ASP A 143 -9.02 -1.17 1.19
C ASP A 143 -7.68 -1.33 1.91
N ILE A 144 -7.06 -0.21 2.34
CA ILE A 144 -5.80 -0.25 3.08
C ILE A 144 -5.94 -1.03 4.38
N LEU A 145 -7.05 -0.87 5.11
CA LEU A 145 -7.28 -1.60 6.37
C LEU A 145 -7.49 -3.10 6.13
N LEU A 146 -8.17 -3.48 5.05
CA LEU A 146 -8.33 -4.89 4.66
C LEU A 146 -6.98 -5.53 4.30
N ILE A 147 -6.18 -4.85 3.47
CA ILE A 147 -4.82 -5.29 3.14
C ILE A 147 -3.98 -5.38 4.42
N ALA A 148 -4.14 -4.43 5.36
CA ALA A 148 -3.42 -4.44 6.62
C ALA A 148 -3.80 -5.59 7.55
N GLN A 149 -5.08 -5.97 7.57
CA GLN A 149 -5.54 -7.15 8.28
C GLN A 149 -4.94 -8.43 7.69
N GLN A 150 -5.05 -8.62 6.37
CA GLN A 150 -4.48 -9.78 5.67
C GLN A 150 -2.97 -9.90 5.92
N TYR A 151 -2.24 -8.80 5.81
CA TYR A 151 -0.80 -8.78 6.06
C TYR A 151 -0.46 -9.13 7.51
N SER A 152 -1.24 -8.66 8.49
CA SER A 152 -1.02 -8.97 9.90
C SER A 152 -1.24 -10.46 10.20
N GLU A 153 -2.29 -11.06 9.64
CA GLU A 153 -2.58 -12.49 9.74
C GLU A 153 -1.47 -13.34 9.14
N TYR A 154 -1.02 -12.97 7.94
CA TYR A 154 0.06 -13.68 7.27
C TYR A 154 1.39 -13.58 8.03
N ARG A 155 1.68 -12.43 8.63
CA ARG A 155 2.85 -12.28 9.50
C ARG A 155 2.79 -13.15 10.75
N LEU A 156 1.62 -13.26 11.37
CA LEU A 156 1.46 -14.15 12.52
C LEU A 156 1.72 -15.61 12.13
N PHE A 157 1.22 -16.02 10.97
CA PHE A 157 1.49 -17.35 10.40
C PHE A 157 2.98 -17.61 10.16
N LEU A 158 3.73 -16.64 9.60
CA LEU A 158 5.17 -16.77 9.43
C LEU A 158 5.91 -16.93 10.76
N HIS A 159 5.52 -16.16 11.79
CA HIS A 159 6.10 -16.29 13.14
C HIS A 159 5.83 -17.66 13.76
N GLN A 160 4.62 -18.20 13.61
CA GLN A 160 4.25 -19.53 14.10
C GLN A 160 5.04 -20.64 13.40
N GLN A 161 5.24 -20.54 12.08
CA GLN A 161 6.08 -21.48 11.35
C GLN A 161 7.54 -21.43 11.80
N ALA A 162 8.10 -20.22 11.96
CA ALA A 162 9.47 -20.06 12.43
C ALA A 162 9.67 -20.68 13.82
N TYR A 163 8.71 -20.48 14.72
CA TYR A 163 8.72 -21.06 16.06
C TYR A 163 8.65 -22.59 16.03
N ALA A 164 7.74 -23.17 15.23
CA ALA A 164 7.62 -24.62 15.08
C ALA A 164 8.90 -25.27 14.49
N VAL A 165 9.57 -24.59 13.56
CA VAL A 165 10.87 -25.04 13.03
C VAL A 165 11.94 -24.98 14.12
N CYS A 166 11.98 -23.92 14.92
CA CYS A 166 12.91 -23.82 16.05
C CYS A 166 12.69 -24.95 17.07
N GLU A 167 11.46 -25.22 17.49
CA GLU A 167 11.16 -26.32 18.42
C GLU A 167 11.58 -27.69 17.86
N ALA A 168 11.30 -27.94 16.58
CA ALA A 168 11.71 -29.17 15.90
C ALA A 168 13.24 -29.34 15.82
N LEU A 169 13.99 -28.23 15.80
CA LEU A 169 15.45 -28.23 15.77
C LEU A 169 16.09 -28.30 17.17
N THR A 170 15.42 -27.79 18.21
CA THR A 170 15.94 -27.79 19.59
C THR A 170 15.56 -29.02 20.40
N GLY A 171 14.60 -29.82 19.95
CA GLY A 171 14.31 -31.15 20.51
C GLY A 171 13.60 -31.16 21.86
N ASP A 172 13.02 -30.04 22.29
CA ASP A 172 12.18 -29.98 23.49
C ASP A 172 10.73 -30.33 23.12
N GLY A 173 10.40 -31.61 23.20
CA GLY A 173 9.05 -32.18 23.07
C GLY A 173 8.77 -33.20 24.15
#